data_AF-A0A6V7Y8J4-F1
#
_entry.id   AF-A0A6V7Y8J4-F1
#
_cell.length_a   1.000
_cell.length_b   1.000
_cell.length_c   1.000
_cell.angle_alpha   90.00
_cell.angle_beta   90.00
_cell.angle_gamma   90.00
#
_symmetry.space_group_name_H-M   'P 1'
#
loop_
_entity.id
_entity.type
_entity.pdbx_description
1 polymer ?
#
loop_
_entity_poly.entity_id
_entity_poly.type
_entity_poly.pdbx_seq_one_letter_code
_entity_poly.pdbx_strand_id
1 'polypeptide(L)' 'DDGETGSASKLLRLLMQMDAKDVLLVVSRWKGGNKIGPDRFRHICNAGRDALISGGFVVVKGEGEKNI' A
#
# COMPACT_ATOMS: atom_id res chain seq x y z
N ASP A 1 -1.12 -5.08 -14.39
CA ASP A 1 -2.26 -5.18 -13.47
C ASP A 1 -2.76 -6.61 -13.20
N ASP A 2 -2.24 -7.69 -13.83
CA ASP A 2 -2.58 -9.09 -13.46
C ASP A 2 -4.09 -9.39 -13.23
N GLY A 3 -4.97 -8.76 -14.03
CA GLY A 3 -6.43 -8.86 -13.90
C GLY A 3 -7.10 -7.80 -13.00
N GLU A 4 -6.33 -6.96 -12.32
CA GLU A 4 -6.75 -5.88 -11.42
C GLU A 4 -6.46 -4.49 -12.01
N THR A 5 -7.06 -4.18 -13.16
CA THR A 5 -6.87 -2.92 -13.89
C THR A 5 -7.05 -1.69 -12.99
N GLY A 6 -6.04 -0.81 -12.94
CA GLY A 6 -5.99 0.40 -12.13
C GLY A 6 -5.36 0.24 -10.74
N SER A 7 -4.89 -0.95 -10.34
CA SER A 7 -4.23 -1.14 -9.04
C SER A 7 -2.81 -0.58 -9.03
N ALA A 8 -2.05 -0.75 -10.10
CA ALA A 8 -0.67 -0.26 -10.18
C ALA A 8 -0.59 1.27 -9.99
N SER A 9 -1.47 2.04 -10.63
CA SER A 9 -1.49 3.51 -10.48
C SER A 9 -1.90 3.96 -9.07
N LYS A 10 -2.77 3.20 -8.39
CA LYS A 10 -3.15 3.45 -6.99
C LYS A 10 -2.01 3.16 -6.02
N LEU A 11 -1.29 2.05 -6.21
CA LEU A 11 -0.10 1.73 -5.42
C LEU A 11 1.03 2.73 -5.67
N LEU A 12 1.24 3.17 -6.91
CA LEU A 12 2.21 4.22 -7.21
C LEU A 12 1.84 5.53 -6.52
N ARG A 13 0.56 5.93 -6.56
CA ARG A 13 0.09 7.11 -5.82
C ARG A 13 0.30 6.98 -4.31
N LEU A 14 0.10 5.79 -3.75
CA LEU A 14 0.37 5.51 -2.34
C LEU A 14 1.85 5.72 -2.01
N LEU A 15 2.77 5.16 -2.80
CA LEU A 15 4.21 5.32 -2.61
C LEU A 15 4.63 6.79 -2.67
N MET A 16 4.12 7.54 -3.65
CA MET A 16 4.36 8.99 -3.75
C MET A 16 3.82 9.77 -2.54
N GLN A 17 2.63 9.44 -2.05
CA GLN A 17 2.04 10.10 -0.88
C GLN A 17 2.79 9.81 0.42
N MET A 18 3.47 8.67 0.51
CA MET A 18 4.22 8.25 1.68
C MET A 18 5.73 8.55 1.59
N ASP A 19 6.17 9.20 0.50
CA ASP A 19 7.57 9.47 0.18
C ASP A 19 8.47 8.23 0.24
N ALA A 20 7.94 7.06 -0.15
CA ALA A 20 8.69 5.81 -0.19
C ALA A 20 9.59 5.78 -1.45
N LYS A 21 10.90 5.83 -1.25
CA LYS A 21 11.92 5.85 -2.33
C LYS A 21 12.75 4.59 -2.31
N ASP A 22 13.19 4.16 -3.49
CA ASP A 22 14.03 2.96 -3.68
C ASP A 22 13.38 1.66 -3.15
N VAL A 23 12.04 1.58 -3.21
CA VAL A 23 11.25 0.42 -2.76
C VAL A 23 10.48 -0.20 -3.92
N LEU A 24 10.55 -1.53 -4.03
CA LEU A 24 9.64 -2.32 -4.86
C LEU A 24 8.52 -2.89 -3.97
N LEU A 25 7.28 -2.47 -4.23
CA LEU A 25 6.11 -2.96 -3.53
C LEU A 25 5.33 -3.94 -4.42
N VAL A 26 5.16 -5.18 -3.95
CA VAL A 26 4.34 -6.20 -4.59
C VAL A 26 3.21 -6.61 -3.66
N VAL A 27 1.98 -6.55 -4.14
CA VAL A 27 0.79 -6.97 -3.38
C VAL A 27 0.09 -8.07 -4.18
N SER A 28 -0.03 -9.25 -3.59
CA SER A 28 -0.81 -10.36 -4.15
C SER A 28 -2.19 -10.41 -3.50
N ARG A 29 -3.22 -10.67 -4.30
CA ARG A 29 -4.60 -10.82 -3.83
C ARG A 29 -5.18 -12.11 -4.41
N TRP A 30 -5.74 -12.95 -3.55
CA TRP A 30 -6.51 -14.12 -3.97
C TRP A 30 -8.01 -13.84 -3.92
N LYS A 31 -8.75 -14.22 -4.98
CA LYS A 31 -10.22 -14.05 -5.04
C LYS A 31 -10.92 -15.35 -4.64
N GLY A 32 -11.36 -15.42 -3.39
CA GLY A 32 -12.05 -16.60 -2.82
C GLY A 32 -13.58 -16.63 -2.94
N GLY A 33 -14.21 -15.91 -3.87
CA GLY A 33 -15.68 -15.91 -4.03
C GLY A 33 -16.28 -14.59 -4.50
N ASN A 34 -17.21 -14.03 -3.71
CA ASN A 34 -18.05 -12.87 -4.05
C ASN A 34 -17.26 -11.64 -4.54
N LYS A 35 -17.84 -10.92 -5.51
CA LYS A 35 -17.23 -9.72 -6.09
C LYS A 35 -17.28 -8.55 -5.09
N ILE A 36 -16.16 -8.26 -4.44
CA ILE A 36 -15.98 -7.11 -3.53
C ILE A 36 -15.92 -5.75 -4.26
N GLY A 37 -16.27 -5.71 -5.56
CA GLY A 37 -16.39 -4.46 -6.31
C GLY A 37 -15.15 -3.56 -6.24
N PRO A 38 -15.31 -2.22 -6.30
CA PRO A 38 -14.22 -1.25 -6.15
C PRO A 38 -13.50 -1.29 -4.80
N ASP A 39 -14.12 -1.90 -3.78
CA ASP A 39 -13.61 -2.00 -2.42
C ASP A 39 -12.26 -2.71 -2.33
N ARG A 40 -12.03 -3.65 -3.26
CA ARG A 40 -10.76 -4.38 -3.41
C ARG A 40 -9.53 -3.48 -3.45
N PHE A 41 -9.65 -2.29 -4.05
CA PHE A 41 -8.53 -1.36 -4.15
C PHE A 41 -8.15 -0.77 -2.80
N ARG A 42 -9.13 -0.57 -1.90
CA ARG A 42 -8.85 -0.13 -0.53
C ARG A 42 -8.04 -1.19 0.22
N HIS A 43 -8.41 -2.47 0.09
CA HIS A 43 -7.64 -3.56 0.69
C HIS A 43 -6.22 -3.65 0.14
N ILE A 44 -6.05 -3.53 -1.18
CA ILE A 44 -4.74 -3.54 -1.83
C ILE A 44 -3.87 -2.39 -1.31
N CYS A 45 -4.40 -1.16 -1.25
CA CYS A 45 -3.66 -0.01 -0.74
C CYS A 45 -3.34 -0.13 0.75
N ASN A 46 -4.28 -0.62 1.57
CA ASN A 46 -4.05 -0.81 3.00
C ASN A 46 -2.95 -1.84 3.26
N ALA A 47 -3.01 -3.01 2.60
CA ALA A 47 -1.96 -4.02 2.71
C ALA A 47 -0.59 -3.47 2.29
N GLY A 48 -0.54 -2.69 1.21
CA GLY A 48 0.69 -2.00 0.78
C GLY A 48 1.21 -1.00 1.80
N ARG A 49 0.32 -0.20 2.41
CA ARG A 49 0.67 0.76 3.46
C ARG A 49 1.26 0.06 4.69
N ASP A 50 0.60 -0.99 5.14
CA ASP A 50 1.01 -1.74 6.33
C ASP A 50 2.38 -2.41 6.12
N ALA A 51 2.62 -2.92 4.91
CA ALA A 51 3.92 -3.48 4.53
C ALA A 51 5.04 -2.42 4.55
N LEU A 52 4.77 -1.20 4.06
CA LEU A 52 5.76 -0.12 4.09
C LEU A 52 6.10 0.32 5.52
N ILE A 53 5.10 0.43 6.39
CA ILE A 53 5.28 0.82 7.79
C ILE A 53 6.03 -0.27 8.55
N SER A 54 5.56 -1.52 8.48
CA SER A 54 6.19 -2.65 9.19
C SER A 54 7.59 -2.97 8.68
N GLY A 55 7.86 -2.75 7.40
CA GLY A 55 9.19 -2.87 6.80
C GLY A 55 10.13 -1.70 7.07
N GLY A 56 9.67 -0.63 7.74
CA GLY A 56 10.50 0.54 8.05
C GLY A 56 10.88 1.39 6.82
N PHE A 57 10.15 1.24 5.72
CA PHE A 57 10.42 1.94 4.45
C PHE A 57 9.88 3.38 4.43
N VAL A 58 9.11 3.77 5.44
CA VAL A 58 8.47 5.09 5.56
C VAL A 58 8.44 5.51 7.03
N VAL A 59 8.52 6.82 7.28
CA VAL A 59 8.32 7.38 8.62
C VAL A 59 6.88 7.83 8.76
N VAL A 60 6.14 7.23 9.70
CA VAL A 60 4.80 7.70 10.04
C VAL A 60 4.94 9.02 10.80
N LYS A 61 4.65 10.14 10.13
CA LYS A 61 4.59 11.45 10.79
C LYS A 61 3.45 11.41 11.83
N GLY A 62 3.84 11.32 13.11
CA GLY A 62 2.94 11.26 14.26
C GLY A 62 3.46 10.47 15.47
N GLU A 63 4.44 9.57 15.30
CA GLU A 63 4.94 8.71 16.40
C GLU A 63 6.44 8.91 16.73
N GLY A 64 7.04 10.01 16.28
CA GLY A 64 8.49 10.22 16.30
C GLY A 64 9.02 11.50 16.95
N GLU A 65 8.20 12.30 17.64
CA GLU A 65 8.71 13.36 18.53
C GLU A 65 8.86 12.82 19.96
N LYS A 66 9.77 11.86 20.15
CA LYS A 66 10.38 11.68 21.48
C LYS A 66 11.72 12.39 21.45
N ASN A 67 11.66 13.67 21.79
CA ASN A 67 12.83 14.50 22.09
C ASN A 67 13.74 13.73 23.07
N ILE A 68 15.00 13.53 22.67
CA ILE A 68 16.12 13.24 23.57
C ILE A 68 16.92 14.53 23.67
#